data_AF-A0A0G1MQW6-F1
#
_entry.id   AF-A0A0G1MQW6-F1
#
_cell.length_a   1.000
_cell.length_b   1.000
_cell.length_c   1.000
_cell.angle_alpha   90.00
_cell.angle_beta   90.00
_cell.angle_gamma   90.00
#
_symmetry.space_group_name_H-M   'P 1'
#
loop_
_entity.id
_entity.type
_entity.pdbx_description
1 polymer ?
#
loop_
_entity_poly.entity_id
_entity_poly.type
_entity_poly.pdbx_seq_one_letter_code
_entity_poly.pdbx_strand_id
1 'polypeptide(L)'
;MKKNEGQALITAIIFFLFISTTITLGVAKPVLHQLSISNDLVRSKNSYFLSESLSEDITYRLKTGKQVSGSESLILGGETATASVSDILGGKSIVATGNFSDSVRKVRTDLIMGSGASFSYGVQVGDGGLNISNSATVEGNVFSNGPITGQNSNLIKGDVISAGPTGLIDGVQATSSAYAHTIRDSQIDKDAHY
;
A
#
# COMPACT_ATOMS: atom_id res chain seq x y z
N MET A 1 -41.64 -81.14 2.10
CA MET A 1 -41.77 -79.71 1.75
C MET A 1 -40.55 -78.96 2.30
N LYS A 2 -39.40 -78.99 1.61
CA LYS A 2 -38.12 -78.34 2.03
C LYS A 2 -37.23 -77.96 0.83
N LYS A 3 -37.82 -77.55 -0.30
CA LYS A 3 -37.06 -77.16 -1.52
C LYS A 3 -36.97 -75.64 -1.73
N ASN A 4 -37.70 -74.84 -0.95
CA ASN A 4 -37.80 -73.38 -1.18
C ASN A 4 -36.90 -72.54 -0.25
N GLU A 5 -36.36 -73.12 0.83
CA GLU A 5 -35.57 -72.39 1.84
C GLU A 5 -34.19 -71.94 1.30
N GLY A 6 -33.50 -72.81 0.54
CA GLY A 6 -32.22 -72.45 -0.10
C GLY A 6 -32.37 -71.46 -1.26
N GLN A 7 -33.48 -71.56 -2.00
CA GLN A 7 -33.79 -70.61 -3.07
C GLN A 7 -34.07 -69.21 -2.52
N ALA A 8 -34.82 -69.11 -1.43
CA ALA A 8 -35.08 -67.83 -0.75
C ALA A 8 -33.78 -67.16 -0.24
N LEU A 9 -32.85 -67.94 0.32
CA LEU A 9 -31.56 -67.43 0.79
C LEU A 9 -30.70 -66.88 -0.37
N ILE A 10 -30.61 -67.61 -1.48
CA ILE A 10 -29.85 -67.16 -2.66
C ILE A 10 -30.45 -65.87 -3.24
N THR A 11 -31.78 -65.80 -3.34
CA THR A 11 -32.47 -64.58 -3.81
C THR A 11 -32.18 -63.39 -2.88
N ALA A 12 -32.23 -63.57 -1.56
CA ALA A 12 -31.90 -62.52 -0.59
C ALA A 12 -30.44 -62.03 -0.72
N ILE A 13 -29.49 -62.94 -0.90
CA ILE A 13 -28.07 -62.60 -1.10
C ILE A 13 -27.87 -61.81 -2.40
N ILE A 14 -28.52 -62.22 -3.49
CA ILE A 14 -28.44 -61.52 -4.77
C ILE A 14 -29.02 -60.10 -4.65
N PHE A 15 -30.19 -59.94 -4.02
CA PHE A 15 -30.76 -58.61 -3.78
C PHE A 15 -29.85 -57.75 -2.89
N PHE A 16 -29.28 -58.33 -1.83
CA PHE A 16 -28.35 -57.63 -0.97
C PHE A 16 -27.09 -57.19 -1.73
N LEU A 17 -26.54 -58.04 -2.59
CA LEU A 17 -25.40 -57.72 -3.46
C LEU A 17 -25.74 -56.56 -4.42
N PHE A 18 -26.92 -56.59 -5.05
CA PHE A 18 -27.36 -55.51 -5.95
C PHE A 18 -27.55 -54.19 -5.23
N ILE A 19 -28.21 -54.20 -4.07
CA ILE A 19 -28.42 -52.99 -3.25
C ILE A 19 -27.06 -52.44 -2.79
N SER A 20 -26.18 -53.29 -2.26
CA SER A 20 -24.84 -52.90 -1.80
C SER A 20 -24.01 -52.28 -2.93
N THR A 21 -23.96 -52.93 -4.10
CA THR A 21 -23.22 -52.42 -5.27
C THR A 21 -23.77 -51.08 -5.74
N THR A 22 -25.10 -50.93 -5.77
CA THR A 22 -25.77 -49.69 -6.18
C THR A 22 -25.42 -48.54 -5.23
N ILE A 23 -25.40 -48.78 -3.92
CA ILE A 23 -25.01 -47.78 -2.92
C ILE A 23 -23.54 -47.37 -3.09
N THR A 24 -22.62 -48.34 -3.24
CA THR A 24 -21.20 -48.05 -3.42
C THR A 24 -20.94 -47.21 -4.67
N LEU A 25 -21.55 -47.57 -5.80
CA LEU A 25 -21.43 -46.80 -7.04
C LEU A 25 -22.10 -45.42 -6.94
N GLY A 26 -23.19 -45.32 -6.19
CA GLY A 26 -23.89 -44.07 -5.92
C GLY A 26 -23.03 -43.06 -5.15
N VAL A 27 -22.19 -43.53 -4.21
CA VAL A 27 -21.31 -42.67 -3.39
C VAL A 27 -19.96 -42.39 -4.07
N ALA A 28 -19.45 -43.32 -4.87
CA ALA A 28 -18.13 -43.18 -5.50
C ALA A 28 -18.00 -41.91 -6.38
N LYS A 29 -19.04 -41.61 -7.18
CA LYS A 29 -19.02 -40.45 -8.08
C LYS A 29 -18.97 -39.10 -7.34
N PRO A 30 -19.85 -38.81 -6.36
CA PRO A 30 -19.75 -37.60 -5.54
C PRO A 30 -18.39 -37.43 -4.85
N VAL A 31 -17.80 -38.52 -4.33
CA VAL A 31 -16.50 -38.46 -3.66
C VAL A 31 -15.38 -38.07 -4.64
N LEU A 32 -15.33 -38.69 -5.81
CA LEU A 32 -14.34 -38.34 -6.83
C LEU A 32 -14.51 -36.89 -7.31
N HIS A 33 -15.76 -36.44 -7.45
CA HIS A 33 -16.04 -35.06 -7.81
C HIS A 33 -15.57 -34.08 -6.73
N GLN A 34 -15.83 -34.38 -5.46
CA GLN A 34 -15.36 -33.58 -4.33
C GLN A 34 -13.83 -33.51 -4.27
N LEU A 35 -13.12 -34.60 -4.54
CA LEU A 35 -11.66 -34.61 -4.62
C LEU A 35 -11.14 -33.70 -5.74
N SER A 36 -11.79 -33.70 -6.91
CA SER A 36 -11.44 -32.78 -8.00
C SER A 36 -11.60 -31.32 -7.57
N ILE A 37 -12.75 -30.97 -6.97
CA ILE A 37 -13.02 -29.61 -6.49
C ILE A 37 -11.98 -29.18 -5.44
N SER A 38 -11.66 -30.06 -4.49
CA SER A 38 -10.65 -29.79 -3.47
C SER A 38 -9.26 -29.56 -4.08
N ASN A 39 -8.87 -30.36 -5.07
CA ASN A 39 -7.60 -30.16 -5.77
C ASN A 39 -7.60 -28.85 -6.57
N ASP A 40 -8.69 -28.51 -7.26
CA ASP A 40 -8.80 -27.27 -8.02
C ASP A 40 -8.75 -26.05 -7.09
N LEU A 41 -9.36 -26.13 -5.90
CA LEU A 41 -9.26 -25.10 -4.87
C LEU A 41 -7.82 -24.92 -4.38
N VAL A 42 -7.09 -26.01 -4.13
CA VAL A 42 -5.67 -25.94 -3.71
C VAL A 42 -4.80 -25.31 -4.80
N ARG A 43 -4.93 -25.77 -6.05
CA ARG A 43 -4.20 -25.17 -7.19
C ARG A 43 -4.49 -23.69 -7.34
N SER A 44 -5.78 -23.32 -7.28
CA SER A 44 -6.22 -21.93 -7.32
C SER A 44 -5.61 -21.09 -6.20
N LYS A 45 -5.51 -21.60 -4.97
CA LYS A 45 -4.88 -20.88 -3.86
C LYS A 45 -3.38 -20.69 -4.10
N ASN A 46 -2.69 -21.71 -4.59
CA ASN A 46 -1.27 -21.61 -4.92
C ASN A 46 -1.02 -20.54 -5.99
N SER A 47 -1.81 -20.52 -7.07
CA SER A 47 -1.71 -19.48 -8.10
C SER A 47 -1.97 -18.08 -7.56
N TYR A 48 -2.93 -17.95 -6.64
CA TYR A 48 -3.21 -16.69 -5.97
C TYR A 48 -2.01 -16.21 -5.15
N PHE A 49 -1.46 -17.06 -4.29
CA PHE A 49 -0.28 -16.72 -3.48
C PHE A 49 0.95 -16.39 -4.33
N LEU A 50 1.14 -17.08 -5.46
CA LEU A 50 2.20 -16.76 -6.44
C LEU A 50 2.03 -15.34 -7.01
N SER A 51 0.80 -14.99 -7.45
CA SER A 51 0.51 -13.65 -7.98
C SER A 51 0.65 -12.56 -6.92
N GLU A 52 0.21 -12.83 -5.69
CA GLU A 52 0.29 -11.90 -4.57
C GLU A 52 1.74 -11.66 -4.15
N SER A 53 2.54 -12.73 -4.04
CA SER A 53 3.97 -12.63 -3.68
C SER A 53 4.75 -11.74 -4.64
N LEU A 54 4.53 -11.90 -5.95
CA LEU A 54 5.17 -11.05 -6.95
C LEU A 54 4.66 -9.60 -6.89
N SER A 55 3.35 -9.39 -6.67
CA SER A 55 2.79 -8.04 -6.54
C SER A 55 3.32 -7.31 -5.31
N GLU A 56 3.45 -7.99 -4.17
CA GLU A 56 3.99 -7.43 -2.94
C GLU A 56 5.48 -7.09 -3.05
N ASP A 57 6.28 -7.98 -3.66
CA ASP A 57 7.70 -7.71 -3.90
C ASP A 57 7.89 -6.47 -4.78
N ILE A 58 7.17 -6.36 -5.90
CA ILE A 58 7.21 -5.19 -6.78
C ILE A 58 6.75 -3.94 -6.02
N THR A 59 5.66 -4.05 -5.25
CA THR A 59 5.14 -2.94 -4.43
C THR A 59 6.17 -2.45 -3.43
N TYR A 60 6.85 -3.37 -2.74
CA TYR A 60 7.91 -3.06 -1.80
C TYR A 60 9.10 -2.38 -2.49
N ARG A 61 9.53 -2.89 -3.65
CA ARG A 61 10.60 -2.28 -4.44
C ARG A 61 10.25 -0.85 -4.86
N LEU A 62 9.04 -0.63 -5.38
CA LEU A 62 8.54 0.70 -5.74
C LEU A 62 8.50 1.64 -4.53
N LYS A 63 7.99 1.18 -3.39
CA LYS A 63 7.92 1.98 -2.15
C LYS A 63 9.30 2.35 -1.60
N THR A 64 10.30 1.49 -1.78
CA THR A 64 11.67 1.69 -1.28
C THR A 64 12.63 2.30 -2.30
N GLY A 65 12.12 2.73 -3.47
CA GLY A 65 12.94 3.36 -4.51
C GLY A 65 13.90 2.41 -5.22
N LYS A 66 13.65 1.10 -5.18
CA LYS A 66 14.41 0.10 -5.94
C LYS A 66 13.92 0.03 -7.38
N GLN A 67 14.81 -0.39 -8.28
CA GLN A 67 14.45 -0.52 -9.69
C GLN A 67 13.46 -1.67 -9.93
N VAL A 68 12.51 -1.40 -10.83
CA VAL A 68 11.47 -2.31 -11.28
C VAL A 68 11.33 -2.13 -12.79
N SER A 69 11.33 -3.24 -13.53
CA SER A 69 11.16 -3.27 -14.98
C SER A 69 9.68 -3.28 -15.35
N GLY A 70 9.36 -3.02 -16.63
CA GLY A 70 7.97 -3.12 -17.12
C GLY A 70 7.40 -4.54 -17.11
N SER A 71 8.26 -5.56 -17.01
CA SER A 71 7.88 -6.96 -16.86
C SER A 71 8.80 -7.64 -15.86
N GLU A 72 8.24 -8.35 -14.89
CA GLU A 72 8.96 -9.02 -13.81
C GLU A 72 8.45 -10.46 -13.66
N SER A 73 9.29 -11.35 -13.16
CA SER A 73 8.90 -12.74 -12.91
C SER A 73 9.46 -13.26 -11.59
N LEU A 74 8.75 -14.21 -11.00
CA LEU A 74 9.13 -14.90 -9.78
C LEU A 74 8.88 -16.40 -9.97
N ILE A 75 9.85 -17.22 -9.57
CA ILE A 75 9.70 -18.67 -9.52
C ILE A 75 9.68 -19.09 -8.05
N LEU A 76 8.62 -19.78 -7.63
CA LEU A 76 8.48 -20.29 -6.27
C LEU A 76 7.87 -21.69 -6.33
N GLY A 77 8.53 -22.66 -5.67
CA GLY A 77 8.06 -24.05 -5.66
C GLY A 77 8.05 -24.73 -7.04
N GLY A 78 8.86 -24.24 -8.00
CA GLY A 78 8.93 -24.75 -9.37
C GLY A 78 7.89 -24.15 -10.33
N GLU A 79 7.05 -23.24 -9.84
CA GLU A 79 5.97 -22.61 -10.60
C GLU A 79 6.26 -21.12 -10.78
N THR A 80 5.71 -20.53 -11.85
CA THR A 80 6.10 -19.18 -12.29
C THR A 80 4.95 -18.19 -12.14
N ALA A 81 5.26 -17.02 -11.58
CA ALA A 81 4.46 -15.82 -11.64
C ALA A 81 5.11 -14.79 -12.57
N THR A 82 4.30 -14.04 -13.30
CA THR A 82 4.73 -12.92 -14.14
C THR A 82 3.92 -11.68 -13.83
N ALA A 83 4.51 -10.49 -13.93
CA ALA A 83 3.82 -9.25 -13.68
C ALA A 83 4.18 -8.20 -14.73
N SER A 84 3.18 -7.44 -15.16
CA SER A 84 3.39 -6.23 -15.98
C SER A 84 3.22 -4.99 -15.12
N VAL A 85 4.18 -4.06 -15.22
CA VAL A 85 4.18 -2.79 -14.51
C VAL A 85 4.01 -1.66 -15.54
N SER A 86 2.96 -0.87 -15.37
CA SER A 86 2.64 0.25 -16.27
C SER A 86 2.43 1.54 -15.50
N ASP A 87 2.75 2.67 -16.11
CA ASP A 87 2.42 3.98 -15.55
C ASP A 87 0.90 4.23 -15.57
N ILE A 88 0.41 4.85 -14.50
CA ILE A 88 -0.95 5.37 -14.37
C ILE A 88 -0.88 6.82 -13.86
N LEU A 89 -2.00 7.55 -13.93
CA LEU A 89 -2.04 8.91 -13.40
C LEU A 89 -1.69 8.91 -11.90
N GLY A 90 -0.62 9.62 -11.53
CA GLY A 90 -0.18 9.73 -10.14
C GLY A 90 0.56 8.50 -9.59
N GLY A 91 0.91 7.50 -10.41
CA GLY A 91 1.69 6.35 -9.92
C GLY A 91 1.85 5.19 -10.89
N LYS A 92 1.78 3.95 -10.38
CA LYS A 92 2.10 2.70 -11.09
C LYS A 92 0.98 1.67 -10.90
N SER A 93 0.65 0.92 -11.94
CA SER A 93 -0.24 -0.25 -11.91
C SER A 93 0.58 -1.52 -12.10
N ILE A 94 0.38 -2.49 -11.23
CA ILE A 94 1.01 -3.82 -11.27
C ILE A 94 -0.09 -4.82 -11.57
N VAL A 95 0.07 -5.64 -12.60
CA VAL A 95 -0.82 -6.78 -12.88
C VAL A 95 0.00 -8.06 -12.82
N ALA A 96 -0.09 -8.77 -11.70
CA ALA A 96 0.60 -10.03 -11.47
C ALA A 96 -0.31 -11.21 -11.84
N THR A 97 0.26 -12.20 -12.52
CA THR A 97 -0.39 -13.45 -12.97
C THR A 97 0.40 -14.62 -12.42
N GLY A 98 -0.22 -15.40 -11.54
CA GLY A 98 0.32 -16.66 -11.05
C GLY A 98 -0.31 -17.82 -11.81
N ASN A 99 0.52 -18.77 -12.24
CA ASN A 99 0.08 -20.02 -12.85
C ASN A 99 0.63 -21.19 -12.03
N PHE A 100 -0.26 -22.04 -11.53
CA PHE A 100 0.08 -23.29 -10.86
C PHE A 100 -0.69 -24.42 -11.54
N SER A 101 0.00 -25.29 -12.27
CA SER A 101 -0.62 -26.42 -12.99
C SER A 101 -1.89 -26.02 -13.78
N ASP A 102 -1.76 -25.00 -14.63
CA ASP A 102 -2.82 -24.40 -15.48
C ASP A 102 -3.96 -23.68 -14.73
N SER A 103 -3.91 -23.62 -13.40
CA SER A 103 -4.78 -22.73 -12.64
C SER A 103 -4.20 -21.32 -12.66
N VAL A 104 -4.91 -20.37 -13.26
CA VAL A 104 -4.42 -18.99 -13.40
C VAL A 104 -5.17 -18.05 -12.47
N ARG A 105 -4.43 -17.28 -11.67
CA ARG A 105 -4.97 -16.18 -10.85
C ARG A 105 -4.23 -14.89 -11.18
N LYS A 106 -4.98 -13.79 -11.21
CA LYS A 106 -4.45 -12.46 -11.47
C LYS A 106 -4.79 -11.53 -10.33
N VAL A 107 -3.80 -10.75 -9.89
CA VAL A 107 -3.95 -9.69 -8.89
C VAL A 107 -3.50 -8.38 -9.54
N ARG A 108 -4.28 -7.33 -9.31
CA ARG A 108 -3.95 -5.98 -9.73
C ARG A 108 -3.75 -5.11 -8.50
N THR A 109 -2.65 -4.36 -8.49
CA THR A 109 -2.32 -3.39 -7.44
C THR A 109 -2.00 -2.06 -8.10
N ASP A 110 -2.82 -1.05 -7.82
CA ASP A 110 -2.58 0.34 -8.24
C ASP A 110 -1.94 1.10 -7.07
N LEU A 111 -0.75 1.64 -7.28
CA LEU A 111 0.00 2.45 -6.32
C LEU A 111 -0.06 3.90 -6.74
N ILE A 112 -0.63 4.74 -5.89
CA ILE A 112 -0.68 6.19 -6.10
C ILE A 112 0.28 6.84 -5.11
N MET A 113 1.18 7.69 -5.61
CA MET A 113 2.07 8.46 -4.78
C MET A 113 1.33 9.68 -4.25
N GLY A 114 1.05 9.70 -2.94
CA GLY A 114 0.65 10.93 -2.27
C GLY A 114 1.86 11.85 -2.09
N SER A 115 1.71 13.15 -2.35
CA SER A 115 2.68 14.13 -1.86
C SER A 115 2.46 14.29 -0.35
N GLY A 116 3.26 13.58 0.45
CA GLY A 116 3.40 13.93 1.85
C GLY A 116 4.06 15.29 1.95
N ALA A 117 3.30 16.35 2.22
CA ALA A 117 3.89 17.64 2.57
C ALA A 117 4.36 17.53 4.04
N SER A 118 5.67 17.41 4.24
CA SER A 118 6.25 17.58 5.58
C SER A 118 6.53 19.05 5.79
N PHE A 119 5.78 19.68 6.70
CA PHE A 119 6.03 21.03 7.15
C PHE A 119 6.89 20.96 8.41
N SER A 120 8.21 20.92 8.23
CA SER A 120 9.16 20.94 9.35
C SER A 120 9.59 22.37 9.64
N TYR A 121 8.85 23.05 10.52
CA TYR A 121 9.21 24.37 11.02
C TYR A 121 9.84 24.23 12.41
N GLY A 122 10.88 25.03 12.69
CA GLY A 122 11.39 25.20 14.04
C GLY A 122 10.35 25.86 14.95
N VAL A 123 9.51 26.74 14.37
CA VAL A 123 8.35 27.33 15.04
C VAL A 123 7.19 27.47 14.05
N GLN A 124 6.01 26.96 14.43
CA GLN A 124 4.76 27.19 13.71
C GLN A 124 3.74 27.83 14.64
N VAL A 125 3.25 29.02 14.27
CA VAL A 125 2.26 29.78 15.04
C VAL A 125 1.09 30.21 14.15
N GLY A 126 -0.09 30.35 14.74
CA GLY A 126 -1.29 30.77 14.02
C GLY A 126 -1.38 32.29 13.85
N ASP A 127 -2.61 32.81 13.81
CA ASP A 127 -2.90 34.22 13.57
C ASP A 127 -2.35 35.18 14.63
N GLY A 128 -2.04 34.65 15.83
CA GLY A 128 -1.45 35.41 16.93
C GLY A 128 -0.01 35.86 16.69
N GLY A 129 0.68 35.29 15.70
CA GLY A 129 2.03 35.69 15.35
C GLY A 129 3.13 35.12 16.24
N LEU A 130 4.36 35.53 15.96
CA LEU A 130 5.55 35.24 16.76
C LEU A 130 6.18 36.56 17.21
N ASN A 131 6.43 36.69 18.52
CA ASN A 131 7.31 37.74 19.02
C ASN A 131 8.61 37.10 19.54
N ILE A 132 9.73 37.46 18.92
CA ILE A 132 11.07 37.00 19.29
C ILE A 132 11.89 38.20 19.80
N SER A 133 12.56 38.07 20.94
CA SER A 133 13.21 39.22 21.58
C SER A 133 14.53 38.84 22.25
N ASN A 134 15.37 39.84 22.52
CA ASN A 134 16.69 39.66 23.15
C ASN A 134 17.58 38.76 22.29
N SER A 135 18.39 37.92 22.91
CA SER A 135 19.30 36.97 22.24
C SER A 135 18.63 35.63 21.91
N ALA A 136 17.32 35.61 21.70
CA ALA A 136 16.58 34.38 21.36
C ALA A 136 16.97 33.90 19.96
N THR A 137 17.24 32.60 19.83
CA THR A 137 17.58 31.95 18.56
C THR A 137 16.58 30.86 18.23
N VAL A 138 16.05 30.86 17.01
CA VAL A 138 15.28 29.74 16.45
C VAL A 138 16.16 28.99 15.45
N GLU A 139 16.33 27.70 15.66
CA GLU A 139 17.01 26.83 14.71
C GLU A 139 15.97 26.14 13.83
N GLY A 140 15.89 26.54 12.56
CA GLY A 140 14.90 26.08 11.60
C GLY A 140 13.96 27.17 11.10
N ASN A 141 13.07 26.79 10.19
CA ASN A 141 12.15 27.71 9.54
C ASN A 141 11.03 28.16 10.49
N VAL A 142 10.57 29.40 10.34
CA VAL A 142 9.45 29.96 11.09
C VAL A 142 8.28 30.18 10.14
N PHE A 143 7.12 29.63 10.50
CA PHE A 143 5.87 29.88 9.80
C PHE A 143 4.83 30.48 10.74
N SER A 144 4.20 31.56 10.30
CA SER A 144 3.18 32.27 11.03
C SER A 144 2.02 32.66 10.13
N ASN A 145 0.77 32.42 10.55
CA ASN A 145 -0.40 33.04 9.92
C ASN A 145 -0.57 34.52 10.35
N GLY A 146 0.08 34.94 11.45
CA GLY A 146 0.10 36.31 11.97
C GLY A 146 1.44 37.03 11.77
N PRO A 147 1.62 38.22 12.39
CA PRO A 147 2.86 39.00 12.30
C PRO A 147 4.03 38.29 13.00
N ILE A 148 5.23 38.49 12.49
CA ILE A 148 6.48 38.03 13.11
C ILE A 148 7.28 39.27 13.48
N THR A 149 7.39 39.54 14.78
CA THR A 149 8.07 40.73 15.32
C THR A 149 9.32 40.34 16.10
N GLY A 150 10.40 41.06 15.87
CA GLY A 150 11.71 40.90 16.48
C GLY A 150 12.14 42.14 17.24
N GLN A 151 12.83 41.95 18.37
CA GLN A 151 13.46 43.04 19.13
C GLN A 151 14.87 42.63 19.55
N ASN A 152 15.79 43.60 19.63
CA ASN A 152 17.19 43.38 20.01
C ASN A 152 17.89 42.35 19.08
N SER A 153 18.87 41.60 19.59
CA SER A 153 19.72 40.68 18.82
C SER A 153 19.12 39.27 18.66
N ASN A 154 17.91 39.19 18.09
CA ASN A 154 17.26 37.90 17.80
C ASN A 154 17.85 37.26 16.53
N LEU A 155 17.75 35.93 16.39
CA LEU A 155 18.26 35.22 15.20
C LEU A 155 17.36 34.04 14.82
N ILE A 156 16.98 33.96 13.54
CA ILE A 156 16.28 32.82 12.96
C ILE A 156 17.19 32.17 11.92
N LYS A 157 17.64 30.94 12.22
CA LYS A 157 18.48 30.15 11.31
C LYS A 157 17.62 29.36 10.32
N GLY A 158 16.92 30.06 9.45
CA GLY A 158 15.98 29.46 8.50
C GLY A 158 15.17 30.51 7.75
N ASP A 159 14.19 30.03 6.98
CA ASP A 159 13.24 30.87 6.27
C ASP A 159 12.18 31.42 7.25
N VAL A 160 11.72 32.64 6.99
CA VAL A 160 10.70 33.32 7.81
C VAL A 160 9.48 33.63 6.94
N ILE A 161 8.34 33.04 7.28
CA ILE A 161 7.12 33.14 6.47
C ILE A 161 5.99 33.70 7.33
N SER A 162 5.52 34.92 7.02
CA SER A 162 4.26 35.47 7.52
C SER A 162 3.21 35.38 6.41
N ALA A 163 2.35 34.37 6.48
CA ALA A 163 1.42 33.98 5.42
C ALA A 163 0.05 34.67 5.49
N GLY A 164 -0.18 35.53 6.49
CA GLY A 164 -1.45 36.25 6.65
C GLY A 164 -1.72 37.25 5.52
N PRO A 165 -2.99 37.65 5.27
CA PRO A 165 -3.34 38.66 4.27
C PRO A 165 -2.64 40.02 4.49
N THR A 166 -2.30 40.32 5.74
CA THR A 166 -1.51 41.48 6.17
C THR A 166 -0.18 41.03 6.79
N GLY A 167 0.43 39.98 6.24
CA GLY A 167 1.64 39.38 6.78
C GLY A 167 2.74 40.43 6.99
N LEU A 168 3.33 40.43 8.18
CA LEU A 168 4.33 41.41 8.60
C LEU A 168 5.52 40.66 9.17
N ILE A 169 6.71 41.03 8.71
CA ILE A 169 7.99 40.69 9.32
C ILE A 169 8.66 42.01 9.73
N ASP A 170 8.94 42.16 11.02
CA ASP A 170 9.44 43.41 11.60
C ASP A 170 10.57 43.12 12.59
N GLY A 171 11.73 43.77 12.48
CA GLY A 171 12.77 43.68 13.50
C GLY A 171 13.51 42.34 13.65
N VAL A 172 13.42 41.43 12.66
CA VAL A 172 14.05 40.09 12.76
C VAL A 172 15.35 39.95 11.98
N GLN A 173 16.23 39.07 12.42
CA GLN A 173 17.38 38.61 11.63
C GLN A 173 17.14 37.17 11.15
N ALA A 174 17.15 36.95 9.84
CA ALA A 174 16.99 35.64 9.22
C ALA A 174 18.20 35.27 8.37
N THR A 175 18.75 34.07 8.57
CA THR A 175 19.91 33.59 7.79
C THR A 175 19.53 33.04 6.40
N SER A 176 18.24 33.04 6.06
CA SER A 176 17.71 32.56 4.78
C SER A 176 16.70 33.58 4.22
N SER A 177 15.67 33.15 3.49
CA SER A 177 14.74 34.04 2.81
C SER A 177 13.54 34.40 3.70
N ALA A 178 12.94 35.56 3.43
CA ALA A 178 11.74 36.04 4.12
C ALA A 178 10.57 36.25 3.14
N TYR A 179 9.36 35.89 3.58
CA TYR A 179 8.13 35.97 2.80
C TYR A 179 7.03 36.63 3.65
N ALA A 180 6.64 37.86 3.31
CA ALA A 180 5.54 38.57 3.97
C ALA A 180 5.06 39.73 3.11
N HIS A 181 3.82 40.17 3.26
CA HIS A 181 3.32 41.35 2.54
C HIS A 181 4.10 42.64 2.90
N THR A 182 4.62 42.72 4.12
CA THR A 182 5.48 43.82 4.55
C THR A 182 6.67 43.28 5.31
N ILE A 183 7.86 43.68 4.88
CA ILE A 183 9.13 43.40 5.58
C ILE A 183 9.75 44.75 5.91
N ARG A 184 10.02 45.01 7.19
CA ARG A 184 10.69 46.24 7.64
C ARG A 184 11.66 45.96 8.79
N ASP A 185 12.63 46.85 8.95
CA ASP A 185 13.61 46.83 10.04
C ASP A 185 14.27 45.45 10.30
N SER A 186 14.35 44.62 9.25
CA SER A 186 14.78 43.22 9.33
C SER A 186 16.03 42.98 8.50
N GLN A 187 16.93 42.14 8.99
CA GLN A 187 18.11 41.69 8.27
C GLN A 187 17.85 40.31 7.67
N ILE A 188 17.80 40.23 6.34
CA ILE A 188 17.55 38.99 5.61
C ILE A 188 18.80 38.67 4.80
N ASP A 189 19.46 37.56 5.11
CA ASP A 189 20.77 37.21 4.51
C ASP A 189 20.65 36.68 3.06
N LYS A 190 19.45 36.26 2.63
CA LYS A 190 19.16 35.85 1.23
C LYS A 190 18.14 36.79 0.58
N ASP A 191 16.96 36.27 0.23
CA ASP A 191 15.95 36.99 -0.55
C ASP A 191 14.79 37.42 0.33
N ALA A 192 14.30 38.64 0.10
CA ALA A 192 13.10 39.17 0.72
C ALA A 192 11.98 39.28 -0.32
N HIS A 193 10.86 38.60 -0.08
CA HIS A 193 9.69 38.59 -0.96
C HIS A 193 8.52 39.31 -0.27
N TYR A 194 8.06 40.40 -0.87
CA TYR A 194 7.00 41.27 -0.35
C TYR A 194 6.10 41.87 -1.43
#